data_AF-A0A840BZP1-F1
#
_entry.id   AF-A0A840BZP1-F1
#
_cell.length_a   1.000
_cell.length_b   1.000
_cell.length_c   1.000
_cell.angle_alpha   90.00
_cell.angle_beta   90.00
_cell.angle_gamma   90.00
#
_symmetry.space_group_name_H-M   'P 1'
#
loop_
_entity.id
_entity.type
_entity.pdbx_description
1 polymer ?
#
loop_
_entity_poly.entity_id
_entity_poly.type
_entity_poly.pdbx_seq_one_letter_code
_entity_poly.pdbx_strand_id
1 'polypeptide(L)'
;MPLRNLLAASALVLITAVPAFAQQSPVPSRSLTCAELQALVQRQGRVVISTAPYMFGTYANNCAPRDIPSPAYVPARDNPQCLIGYSCLSK
;
A
#
# COMPACT_ATOMS: atom_id res chain seq x y z
N MET A 1 49.90 -43.02 -5.38
CA MET A 1 48.96 -42.43 -4.40
C MET A 1 49.66 -41.22 -3.79
N PRO A 2 49.19 -39.99 -4.02
CA PRO A 2 48.06 -39.49 -3.23
C PRO A 2 47.12 -38.55 -4.01
N LEU A 3 46.00 -39.09 -4.48
CA LEU A 3 44.85 -38.34 -4.95
C LEU A 3 43.90 -38.15 -3.75
N ARG A 4 44.29 -37.33 -2.76
CA ARG A 4 43.56 -37.19 -1.49
C ARG A 4 43.40 -35.73 -1.03
N ASN A 5 43.42 -34.78 -1.96
CA ASN A 5 43.22 -33.35 -1.68
C ASN A 5 42.05 -32.74 -2.46
N LEU A 6 41.03 -33.54 -2.75
CA LEU A 6 39.74 -33.05 -3.25
C LEU A 6 38.72 -33.49 -2.22
N LEU A 7 38.13 -32.54 -1.48
CA LEU A 7 36.94 -32.64 -0.61
C LEU A 7 37.18 -31.91 0.72
N ALA A 8 37.05 -30.57 0.74
CA ALA A 8 36.56 -29.82 1.90
C ALA A 8 36.61 -28.31 1.62
N ALA A 9 35.79 -27.83 0.69
CA ALA A 9 35.53 -26.40 0.57
C ALA A 9 34.06 -26.17 0.19
N SER A 10 33.16 -26.67 1.03
CA SER A 10 31.73 -26.38 0.93
C SER A 10 31.48 -25.01 1.55
N ALA A 11 31.65 -23.95 0.76
CA ALA A 11 31.24 -22.60 1.11
C ALA A 11 29.70 -22.53 1.13
N LEU A 12 29.11 -22.55 2.32
CA LEU A 12 27.67 -22.41 2.50
C LEU A 12 27.30 -20.91 2.37
N VAL A 13 26.90 -20.50 1.17
CA VAL A 13 26.37 -19.15 0.92
C VAL A 13 24.94 -19.09 1.45
N LEU A 14 24.74 -18.42 2.59
CA LEU A 14 23.42 -18.08 3.12
C LEU A 14 22.81 -16.95 2.29
N ILE A 15 21.84 -17.29 1.45
CA ILE A 15 21.03 -16.31 0.70
C ILE A 15 20.03 -15.69 1.69
N THR A 16 20.28 -14.47 2.14
CA THR A 16 19.32 -13.71 2.94
C THR A 16 18.23 -13.15 2.01
N ALA A 17 17.02 -13.69 2.12
CA ALA A 17 15.86 -13.15 1.41
C ALA A 17 15.52 -11.76 1.95
N VAL A 18 15.83 -10.72 1.16
CA VAL A 18 15.46 -9.34 1.49
C VAL A 18 13.96 -9.16 1.18
N PRO A 19 13.12 -8.69 2.12
CA PRO A 19 11.73 -8.43 1.82
C PRO A 19 11.65 -7.31 0.76
N ALA A 20 11.11 -7.64 -0.40
CA ALA A 20 10.77 -6.64 -1.40
C ALA A 20 9.58 -5.83 -0.86
N PHE A 21 9.85 -4.61 -0.37
CA PHE A 21 8.79 -3.65 -0.12
C PHE A 21 8.13 -3.33 -1.47
N ALA A 22 6.97 -3.94 -1.72
CA ALA A 22 6.18 -3.67 -2.91
C ALA A 22 5.86 -2.17 -2.93
N GLN A 23 6.42 -1.44 -3.90
CA GLN A 23 6.10 -0.05 -4.15
C GLN A 23 4.67 -0.03 -4.71
N GLN A 24 3.67 0.08 -3.82
CA GLN A 24 2.27 0.16 -4.22
C GLN A 24 2.11 1.42 -5.06
N SER A 25 1.92 1.24 -6.37
CA SER A 25 1.58 2.36 -7.24
C SER A 25 0.24 2.94 -6.77
N PRO A 26 0.10 4.29 -6.71
CA PRO A 26 -1.13 4.91 -6.27
C PRO A 26 -2.31 4.42 -7.12
N VAL A 27 -3.40 4.02 -6.45
CA VAL A 27 -4.59 3.53 -7.16
C VAL A 27 -5.35 4.73 -7.73
N PRO A 28 -5.61 4.82 -9.05
CA PRO A 28 -6.36 5.92 -9.61
C PRO A 28 -7.85 5.82 -9.23
N SER A 29 -8.38 6.80 -8.50
CA SER A 29 -9.76 6.83 -8.01
C SER A 29 -10.80 6.62 -9.11
N ARG A 30 -10.62 7.23 -10.28
CA ARG A 30 -11.55 7.15 -11.41
C ARG A 30 -11.55 5.81 -12.15
N SER A 31 -10.65 4.86 -11.84
CA SER A 31 -10.68 3.52 -12.43
C SER A 31 -11.66 2.57 -11.72
N LEU A 32 -12.03 2.89 -10.49
CA LEU A 32 -12.88 2.09 -9.62
C LEU A 32 -14.23 2.77 -9.37
N THR A 33 -15.27 1.96 -9.10
CA THR A 33 -16.54 2.44 -8.56
C THR A 33 -16.39 2.90 -7.12
N CYS A 34 -17.36 3.67 -6.64
CA CYS A 34 -17.39 4.15 -5.26
C CYS A 34 -17.37 2.98 -4.26
N ALA A 35 -18.14 1.92 -4.53
CA ALA A 35 -18.16 0.73 -3.70
C ALA A 35 -16.82 -0.03 -3.70
N GLU A 36 -16.15 -0.12 -4.85
CA GLU A 36 -14.82 -0.75 -4.96
C GLU A 36 -13.76 0.03 -4.18
N LEU A 37 -13.78 1.38 -4.24
CA LEU A 37 -12.87 2.22 -3.47
C LEU A 37 -13.11 2.09 -1.95
N GLN A 38 -14.36 2.11 -1.52
CA GLN A 38 -14.70 1.87 -0.11
C GLN A 38 -14.18 0.51 0.34
N ALA A 39 -14.46 -0.55 -0.43
CA ALA A 39 -13.98 -1.90 -0.13
C ALA A 39 -12.45 -2.01 -0.15
N LEU A 40 -11.76 -1.22 -0.98
CA LEU A 40 -10.30 -1.14 -1.01
C LEU A 40 -9.75 -0.54 0.29
N VAL A 41 -10.27 0.62 0.70
CA VAL A 41 -9.86 1.29 1.95
C VAL A 41 -10.18 0.43 3.18
N GLN A 42 -11.36 -0.20 3.20
CA GLN A 42 -11.75 -1.09 4.30
C GLN A 42 -10.85 -2.32 4.41
N ARG A 43 -10.46 -2.92 3.29
CA ARG A 43 -9.61 -4.13 3.29
C ARG A 43 -8.15 -3.85 3.63
N GLN A 44 -7.61 -2.73 3.16
CA GLN A 44 -6.19 -2.39 3.39
C GLN A 44 -5.97 -1.55 4.65
N GLY A 45 -7.02 -0.98 5.22
CA GLY A 45 -6.97 -0.11 6.39
C GLY A 45 -6.48 1.31 6.07
N ARG A 46 -5.40 1.44 5.27
CA ARG A 46 -4.85 2.72 4.81
C ARG A 46 -4.26 2.59 3.40
N VAL A 47 -4.65 3.47 2.49
CA VAL A 47 -4.33 3.38 1.05
C VAL A 47 -3.97 4.73 0.48
N VAL A 48 -3.00 4.76 -0.44
CA VAL A 48 -2.69 5.93 -1.26
C VAL A 48 -3.48 5.85 -2.56
N ILE A 49 -4.33 6.85 -2.80
CA ILE A 49 -5.21 6.95 -3.97
C ILE A 49 -4.87 8.22 -4.75
N SER A 50 -4.78 8.11 -6.07
CA SER A 50 -4.61 9.24 -6.98
C SER A 50 -5.95 9.81 -7.42
N THR A 51 -6.16 11.11 -7.25
CA THR A 51 -7.39 11.82 -7.66
C THR A 51 -7.25 12.60 -8.96
N ALA A 52 -6.01 12.93 -9.33
CA ALA A 52 -5.62 13.51 -10.61
C ALA A 52 -4.15 13.16 -10.90
N PRO A 53 -3.64 13.41 -12.12
CA PRO A 53 -2.20 13.28 -12.39
C PRO A 53 -1.39 14.03 -11.34
N TYR A 54 -0.49 13.32 -10.66
CA TYR A 54 0.38 13.84 -9.59
C TYR A 54 -0.34 14.30 -8.30
N MET A 55 -1.65 14.15 -8.18
CA MET A 55 -2.39 14.39 -6.94
C MET A 55 -2.69 13.07 -6.23
N PHE A 56 -2.14 12.92 -5.03
CA PHE A 56 -2.24 11.72 -4.22
C PHE A 56 -2.74 12.08 -2.82
N GLY A 57 -3.69 11.30 -2.33
CA GLY A 57 -4.17 11.38 -0.95
C GLY A 57 -4.01 10.04 -0.26
N THR A 58 -3.76 10.07 1.06
CA THR A 58 -3.79 8.88 1.90
C THR A 58 -5.12 8.84 2.63
N TYR A 59 -5.83 7.72 2.51
CA TYR A 59 -7.16 7.53 3.06
C TYR A 59 -7.19 6.26 3.90
N ALA A 60 -7.85 6.33 5.06
CA ALA A 60 -7.91 5.24 6.01
C ALA A 60 -9.34 4.94 6.45
N ASN A 61 -9.59 3.68 6.85
CA ASN A 61 -10.88 3.30 7.45
C ASN A 61 -10.99 3.70 8.93
N ASN A 62 -9.85 3.89 9.60
CA ASN A 62 -9.78 4.38 10.97
C ASN A 62 -8.49 5.20 11.16
N CYS A 63 -8.54 6.19 12.05
CA CYS A 63 -7.40 7.04 12.37
C CYS A 63 -6.72 6.63 13.68
N ALA A 64 -5.48 7.08 13.90
CA ALA A 64 -4.81 6.86 15.18
C ALA A 64 -5.54 7.60 16.31
N PRO A 65 -5.44 7.15 17.58
CA PRO A 65 -6.20 7.73 18.70
C PRO A 65 -5.99 9.24 18.95
N ARG A 66 -4.91 9.82 18.43
CA ARG A 66 -4.55 11.24 18.58
C ARG A 66 -4.79 12.08 17.32
N ASP A 67 -5.14 11.44 16.21
CA ASP A 67 -5.44 12.12 14.96
C ASP A 67 -6.90 12.58 14.92
N ILE A 68 -7.17 13.63 14.15
CA ILE A 68 -8.53 14.12 13.90
C ILE A 68 -9.02 13.48 12.60
N PRO A 69 -10.06 12.62 12.62
CA PRO A 69 -10.62 12.02 11.42
C PRO A 69 -11.43 13.07 10.65
N SER A 70 -11.04 13.33 9.40
CA SER A 70 -11.79 14.18 8.46
C SER A 70 -12.40 13.32 7.36
N PRO A 71 -13.73 13.32 7.14
CA PRO A 71 -14.35 12.55 6.07
C PRO A 71 -13.74 12.86 4.69
N ALA A 72 -13.35 11.81 3.98
CA ALA A 72 -12.65 11.94 2.71
C ALA A 72 -13.55 11.59 1.52
N TYR A 73 -13.74 12.58 0.64
CA TYR A 73 -14.50 12.44 -0.59
C TYR A 73 -13.57 12.49 -1.79
N VAL A 74 -13.70 11.53 -2.70
CA VAL A 74 -12.93 11.46 -3.95
C VAL A 74 -13.84 11.20 -5.16
N PRO A 75 -13.45 11.62 -6.37
CA PRO A 75 -14.18 11.27 -7.58
C PRO A 75 -13.94 9.79 -7.94
N ALA A 76 -15.00 8.99 -7.91
CA ALA A 76 -15.02 7.62 -8.44
C ALA A 76 -15.49 7.60 -9.90
N ARG A 77 -15.48 6.42 -10.53
CA ARG A 77 -16.00 6.23 -11.90
C ARG A 77 -17.49 6.56 -12.04
N ASP A 78 -18.27 6.27 -11.01
CA ASP A 78 -19.74 6.33 -10.97
C ASP A 78 -20.30 7.41 -10.05
N ASN A 79 -19.49 7.97 -9.14
CA ASN A 79 -19.89 9.02 -8.21
C ASN A 79 -18.80 10.10 -8.09
N PRO A 80 -19.06 11.37 -8.46
CA PRO A 80 -18.08 12.44 -8.38
C PRO A 80 -17.71 12.85 -6.94
N GLN A 81 -18.54 12.53 -5.95
CA GLN A 81 -18.29 12.81 -4.52
C GLN A 81 -18.51 11.53 -3.70
N CYS A 82 -17.63 10.55 -3.89
CA CYS A 82 -17.69 9.29 -3.15
C CYS A 82 -16.99 9.41 -1.78
N LEU A 83 -17.71 9.17 -0.69
CA LEU A 83 -17.12 9.01 0.64
C LEU A 83 -16.41 7.65 0.74
N ILE A 84 -15.09 7.63 0.88
CA ILE A 84 -14.30 6.39 0.88
C ILE A 84 -13.67 6.04 2.23
N GLY A 85 -13.72 6.96 3.20
CA GLY A 85 -13.10 6.81 4.52
C GLY A 85 -12.73 8.15 5.12
N TYR A 86 -11.54 8.22 5.74
CA TYR A 86 -11.04 9.41 6.42
C TYR A 86 -9.63 9.82 5.96
N SER A 87 -9.40 11.13 5.95
CA SER A 87 -8.06 11.71 6.02
C SER A 87 -7.73 11.97 7.48
N CYS A 88 -6.61 11.43 7.98
CA CYS A 88 -6.21 11.59 9.37
C CYS A 88 -5.27 12.79 9.50
N LEU A 89 -5.72 13.82 10.23
CA LEU A 89 -4.93 15.02 10.48
C LEU A 89 -4.20 14.88 11.81
N SER A 90 -2.87 14.97 11.79
CA SER A 90 -2.09 15.01 13.01
C SER A 90 -2.28 16.35 13.73
N LYS A 91 -2.35 16.29 15.05
CA LYS A 91 -2.50 17.46 15.93
C LYS A 91 -1.17 18.15 16.21
#